data_AF-A0A5K1HC07-F1
#
_entry.id   AF-A0A5K1HC07-F1
#
_cell.length_a   1.000
_cell.length_b   1.000
_cell.length_c   1.000
_cell.angle_alpha   90.00
_cell.angle_beta   90.00
_cell.angle_gamma   90.00
#
_symmetry.space_group_name_H-M   'P 1'
#
loop_
_entity.id
_entity.type
_entity.pdbx_description
1 polymer ?
#
loop_
_entity_poly.entity_id
_entity_poly.type
_entity_poly.pdbx_seq_one_letter_code
_entity_poly.pdbx_strand_id
1 'polypeptide(L)'
;QQPHQGGRGNGFMLDFIGDLPDLNRRVILHLLVFLKEEVISRQELNKMSNYNMAVCFFPCIFKSRTISEIDLINSGKFVGILKIFFTRFEEIVKEAKYMSAKNKDTPSTASGINTLKDFRMSMA
;
A
#
# COMPACT_ATOMS: atom_id res chain seq x y z
N GLN A 1 12.44 -25.54 -23.47
CA GLN A 1 13.09 -24.47 -22.68
C GLN A 1 12.47 -23.16 -23.13
N GLN A 2 11.52 -22.63 -22.37
CA GLN A 2 10.92 -21.33 -22.67
C GLN A 2 11.80 -20.21 -22.07
N PRO A 3 11.96 -19.08 -22.75
CA PRO A 3 12.85 -18.02 -22.33
C PRO A 3 12.20 -17.22 -21.18
N HIS A 4 12.91 -17.11 -20.06
CA HIS A 4 12.59 -16.16 -19.00
C HIS A 4 12.71 -14.74 -19.57
N GLN A 5 11.56 -14.12 -19.86
CA GLN A 5 11.49 -12.70 -20.15
C GLN A 5 11.91 -11.91 -18.91
N GLY A 6 13.09 -11.29 -19.00
CA GLY A 6 13.49 -10.17 -18.15
C GLY A 6 12.59 -8.98 -18.45
N GLY A 7 11.83 -8.55 -17.44
CA GLY A 7 11.02 -7.34 -17.51
C GLY A 7 9.84 -7.44 -16.57
N ARG A 8 9.98 -6.92 -15.34
CA ARG A 8 8.87 -6.48 -14.47
C ARG A 8 9.39 -5.96 -13.12
N GLY A 9 10.05 -4.80 -13.13
CA GLY A 9 10.16 -3.99 -11.90
C GLY A 9 8.79 -3.49 -11.40
N ASN A 10 7.74 -3.64 -12.22
CA ASN A 10 6.38 -3.21 -11.94
C ASN A 10 5.51 -4.28 -11.28
N GLY A 11 5.94 -5.56 -11.27
CA GLY A 11 5.16 -6.67 -10.71
C GLY A 11 5.24 -6.75 -9.19
N PHE A 12 6.45 -6.61 -8.64
CA PHE A 12 6.71 -6.91 -7.22
C PHE A 12 5.76 -6.22 -6.23
N MET A 13 5.43 -4.94 -6.42
CA MET A 13 4.58 -4.19 -5.49
C MET A 13 3.12 -4.63 -5.56
N LEU A 14 2.65 -4.97 -6.76
CA LEU A 14 1.31 -5.48 -6.99
C LEU A 14 1.19 -6.92 -6.53
N ASP A 15 2.22 -7.73 -6.78
CA ASP A 15 2.33 -9.11 -6.30
C ASP A 15 2.33 -9.10 -4.76
N PHE A 16 3.14 -8.26 -4.13
CA PHE A 16 3.17 -8.08 -2.68
C PHE A 16 1.80 -7.71 -2.10
N ILE A 17 1.11 -6.72 -2.68
CA ILE A 17 -0.24 -6.34 -2.23
C ILE A 17 -1.24 -7.47 -2.47
N GLY A 18 -1.13 -8.16 -3.60
CA GLY A 18 -2.00 -9.28 -3.97
C GLY A 18 -1.87 -10.47 -3.01
N ASP A 19 -0.66 -10.73 -2.53
CA ASP A 19 -0.33 -11.83 -1.62
C ASP A 19 -0.76 -11.55 -0.16
N LEU A 20 -1.13 -10.32 0.17
CA LEU A 20 -1.63 -9.99 1.51
C LEU A 20 -3.03 -10.60 1.75
N PRO A 21 -3.30 -11.10 2.98
CA PRO A 21 -4.64 -11.47 3.39
C PRO A 21 -5.63 -10.32 3.13
N ASP A 22 -6.86 -10.66 2.75
CA ASP A 22 -7.88 -9.70 2.31
C ASP A 22 -8.06 -8.51 3.25
N LEU A 23 -8.09 -8.77 4.56
CA LEU A 23 -8.21 -7.70 5.56
C LEU A 23 -6.98 -6.79 5.55
N ASN A 24 -5.78 -7.35 5.58
CA ASN A 24 -4.52 -6.62 5.54
C ASN A 24 -4.41 -5.80 4.25
N ARG A 25 -4.79 -6.38 3.11
CA ARG A 25 -4.81 -5.71 1.81
C ARG A 25 -5.75 -4.49 1.81
N ARG A 26 -6.96 -4.64 2.34
CA ARG A 26 -7.90 -3.51 2.44
C ARG A 26 -7.39 -2.41 3.36
N VAL A 27 -6.88 -2.79 4.54
CA VAL A 27 -6.36 -1.84 5.53
C VAL A 27 -5.14 -1.09 4.98
N ILE A 28 -4.19 -1.80 4.36
CA ILE A 28 -2.97 -1.15 3.84
C ILE A 28 -3.30 -0.22 2.67
N LEU A 29 -4.18 -0.63 1.75
CA LEU A 29 -4.60 0.23 0.65
C LEU A 29 -5.31 1.48 1.17
N HIS A 30 -6.19 1.32 2.15
CA HIS A 30 -6.88 2.46 2.76
C HIS A 30 -5.90 3.42 3.46
N LEU A 31 -4.95 2.88 4.23
CA LEU A 31 -3.90 3.67 4.86
C LEU A 31 -3.08 4.42 3.80
N LEU A 32 -2.61 3.74 2.75
CA LEU A 32 -1.83 4.37 1.69
C LEU A 32 -2.63 5.48 0.98
N VAL A 33 -3.93 5.28 0.74
CA VAL A 33 -4.82 6.30 0.17
C VAL A 33 -4.90 7.52 1.09
N PHE A 34 -5.16 7.32 2.38
CA PHE A 34 -5.23 8.42 3.33
C PHE A 34 -3.91 9.20 3.39
N LEU A 35 -2.77 8.50 3.55
CA LEU A 35 -1.47 9.16 3.63
C LEU A 35 -1.14 9.93 2.35
N LYS A 36 -1.51 9.40 1.17
CA LYS A 36 -1.24 10.06 -0.11
C LYS A 36 -2.15 11.27 -0.35
N GLU A 37 -3.46 11.07 -0.25
CA GLU A 37 -4.46 12.05 -0.65
C GLU A 37 -4.69 13.14 0.41
N GLU A 38 -4.52 12.85 1.70
CA GLU A 38 -4.80 13.81 2.77
C GLU A 38 -3.54 14.41 3.41
N VAL A 39 -2.46 13.63 3.53
CA VAL A 39 -1.25 14.09 4.22
C VAL A 39 -0.22 14.62 3.23
N ILE A 40 0.20 13.80 2.26
CA ILE A 40 1.24 14.16 1.28
C ILE A 40 0.77 15.26 0.33
N SER A 41 -0.52 15.28 -0.05
CA SER A 41 -1.08 16.36 -0.89
C SER A 41 -0.90 17.76 -0.28
N ARG A 42 -0.74 17.83 1.05
CA ARG A 42 -0.54 19.07 1.83
C ARG A 42 0.93 19.30 2.21
N GLN A 43 1.88 18.64 1.54
CA GLN A 43 3.32 18.71 1.87
C GLN A 43 3.88 20.13 1.92
N GLU A 44 3.32 21.07 1.14
CA GLU A 44 3.75 22.48 1.17
C GLU A 44 3.49 23.14 2.53
N LEU A 45 2.48 22.68 3.27
CA LEU A 45 2.08 23.18 4.59
C LEU A 45 2.69 22.35 5.73
N ASN A 46 2.51 21.03 5.70
CA ASN A 46 2.93 20.14 6.80
C ASN A 46 4.37 19.61 6.67
N LYS A 47 5.04 19.89 5.53
CA LYS A 47 6.40 19.42 5.20
C LYS A 47 6.55 17.89 5.16
N MET A 48 5.46 17.15 5.02
CA MET A 48 5.46 15.69 4.93
C MET A 48 5.51 15.22 3.48
N SER A 49 6.72 15.19 2.92
CA SER A 49 6.98 14.62 1.59
C SER A 49 6.76 13.10 1.56
N ASN A 50 6.72 12.49 0.36
CA ASN A 50 6.71 11.03 0.20
C ASN A 50 7.80 10.33 1.02
N TYR A 51 9.01 10.93 1.08
CA TYR A 51 10.12 10.37 1.83
C TYR A 51 9.86 10.48 3.34
N ASN A 52 9.46 11.64 3.84
CA ASN A 52 9.19 11.84 5.27
C ASN A 52 8.07 10.91 5.74
N MET A 53 7.01 10.75 4.95
CA MET A 53 5.95 9.79 5.24
C MET A 53 6.45 8.35 5.26
N ALA A 54 7.32 7.97 4.31
CA ALA A 54 7.89 6.63 4.29
C ALA A 54 8.75 6.36 5.53
N VAL A 55 9.59 7.32 5.95
CA VAL A 55 10.41 7.23 7.16
C VAL A 55 9.54 7.07 8.41
N CYS A 56 8.47 7.84 8.55
CA CYS A 56 7.62 7.80 9.73
C CYS A 56 6.76 6.52 9.82
N PHE A 57 6.31 5.97 8.68
CA PHE A 57 5.32 4.88 8.67
C PHE A 57 5.90 3.50 8.40
N PHE A 58 7.12 3.37 7.85
CA PHE A 58 7.70 2.04 7.62
C PHE A 58 7.79 1.19 8.90
N PRO A 59 8.13 1.72 10.11
CA PRO A 59 8.23 0.88 11.30
C PRO A 59 6.87 0.37 11.79
N CYS A 60 5.80 1.08 11.43
CA CYS A 60 4.43 0.71 11.77
C CYS A 60 3.87 -0.37 10.84
N ILE A 61 4.34 -0.40 9.59
CA ILE A 61 3.85 -1.31 8.55
C ILE A 61 4.72 -2.57 8.46
N PHE A 62 6.04 -2.39 8.41
CA PHE A 62 7.03 -3.46 8.26
C PHE A 62 7.71 -3.71 9.59
N LYS A 63 6.98 -4.38 10.49
CA LYS A 63 7.50 -4.75 11.81
C LYS A 63 7.97 -6.19 11.80
N SER A 64 9.24 -6.42 12.09
CA SER A 64 9.77 -7.75 12.35
C SER A 64 9.14 -8.34 13.62
N ARG A 65 9.01 -9.67 13.65
CA ARG A 65 8.50 -10.36 14.84
C ARG A 65 9.44 -10.21 16.03
N THR A 66 10.74 -10.13 15.76
CA THR A 66 11.82 -9.98 16.74
C THR A 66 12.66 -8.79 16.35
N ILE A 67 12.78 -7.82 17.26
CA ILE A 67 13.60 -6.63 17.04
C ILE A 67 15.06 -7.06 17.00
N SER A 68 15.74 -6.74 15.90
CA SER A 68 17.15 -7.06 15.69
C SER A 68 17.89 -5.91 15.03
N GLU A 69 19.22 -5.89 15.14
CA GLU A 69 20.06 -4.89 14.45
C GLU A 69 19.90 -4.95 12.91
N ILE A 70 19.52 -6.11 12.39
CA ILE A 70 19.23 -6.32 10.96
C ILE A 70 18.06 -5.44 10.50
N ASP A 71 17.09 -5.16 11.38
CA ASP A 71 15.95 -4.29 11.06
C ASP A 71 16.39 -2.84 10.87
N LEU A 72 17.36 -2.39 11.68
CA LEU A 72 17.95 -1.06 11.54
C LEU A 72 18.78 -0.95 10.25
N ILE A 73 19.61 -1.96 9.97
CA ILE A 73 20.44 -2.01 8.76
C ILE A 73 19.56 -2.00 7.49
N ASN A 74 18.44 -2.70 7.51
CA ASN A 74 17.52 -2.77 6.36
C ASN A 74 16.46 -1.66 6.32
N SER A 75 16.40 -0.78 7.32
CA SER A 75 15.40 0.31 7.40
C SER A 75 15.31 1.13 6.11
N GLY A 76 16.46 1.48 5.51
CA GLY A 76 16.50 2.22 4.24
C GLY A 76 15.82 1.50 3.07
N LYS A 77 15.84 0.16 3.05
CA LYS A 77 15.12 -0.64 2.04
C LYS A 77 13.62 -0.54 2.23
N PHE A 78 13.14 -0.65 3.47
CA PHE A 78 11.70 -0.52 3.79
C PHE A 78 11.18 0.89 3.51
N VAL A 79 11.97 1.93 3.83
CA VAL A 79 11.69 3.31 3.42
C VAL A 79 11.61 3.41 1.90
N GLY A 80 12.56 2.80 1.18
CA GLY A 80 12.56 2.76 -0.28
C GLY A 80 11.29 2.15 -0.87
N ILE A 81 10.87 0.99 -0.35
CA ILE A 81 9.63 0.31 -0.75
C ILE A 81 8.42 1.23 -0.53
N LEU A 82 8.27 1.79 0.67
CA LEU A 82 7.12 2.64 1.00
C LEU A 82 7.10 3.94 0.19
N LYS A 83 8.26 4.52 -0.09
CA LYS A 83 8.39 5.66 -1.00
C LYS A 83 7.93 5.31 -2.42
N ILE A 84 8.27 4.12 -2.93
CA ILE A 84 7.80 3.65 -4.25
C ILE A 84 6.28 3.51 -4.25
N PHE A 85 5.67 2.99 -3.16
CA PHE A 85 4.20 2.96 -3.03
C PHE A 85 3.58 4.34 -3.20
N PHE A 86 4.14 5.38 -2.58
CA PHE A 86 3.60 6.75 -2.69
C PHE A 86 3.88 7.41 -4.04
N THR A 87 5.04 7.13 -4.66
CA THR A 87 5.39 7.68 -5.97
C THR A 87 4.56 7.05 -7.10
N ARG A 88 4.26 5.75 -7.00
CA ARG A 88 3.50 4.99 -8.02
C ARG A 88 2.07 4.69 -7.59
N PHE A 89 1.53 5.50 -6.69
CA PHE A 89 0.27 5.24 -6.01
C PHE A 89 -0.91 5.03 -6.98
N GLU A 90 -1.03 5.86 -8.01
CA GLU A 90 -2.14 5.79 -8.97
C GLU A 90 -2.18 4.46 -9.71
N GLU A 91 -1.02 3.96 -10.16
CA GLU A 91 -0.89 2.66 -10.82
C GLU A 91 -1.33 1.54 -9.89
N ILE A 92 -0.89 1.60 -8.62
CA ILE A 92 -1.15 0.57 -7.62
C ILE A 92 -2.64 0.51 -7.26
N VAL A 93 -3.28 1.65 -7.05
CA VAL A 93 -4.72 1.72 -6.75
C VAL A 93 -5.56 1.28 -7.94
N LYS A 94 -5.18 1.67 -9.16
CA LYS A 94 -5.89 1.29 -10.38
C LYS A 94 -5.90 -0.23 -10.54
N GLU A 95 -4.74 -0.87 -10.43
CA GLU A 95 -4.61 -2.33 -10.53
C GLU A 95 -5.30 -3.07 -9.38
N ALA A 96 -5.21 -2.57 -8.14
CA ALA A 96 -5.89 -3.17 -7.00
C ALA A 96 -7.44 -3.17 -7.15
N LYS A 97 -7.99 -2.13 -7.79
CA LYS A 97 -9.42 -2.06 -8.13
C LYS A 97 -9.80 -3.09 -9.18
N TYR A 98 -8.98 -3.30 -10.22
CA TYR A 98 -9.21 -4.34 -11.22
C TYR A 98 -9.19 -5.75 -10.62
N MET A 99 -8.23 -6.04 -9.74
CA MET A 99 -8.17 -7.34 -9.05
C MET A 99 -9.39 -7.59 -8.15
N SER A 100 -9.88 -6.56 -7.46
CA SER A 100 -11.06 -6.68 -6.60
C SER A 100 -12.36 -6.85 -7.40
N ALA A 101 -12.45 -6.26 -8.60
CA ALA A 101 -13.61 -6.43 -9.49
C ALA A 101 -13.70 -7.85 -10.07
N LYS A 102 -12.56 -8.50 -10.33
CA LYS A 102 -12.49 -9.86 -10.90
C LYS A 102 -12.90 -10.96 -9.91
N ASN A 103 -12.77 -10.72 -8.60
CA ASN A 103 -13.14 -11.69 -7.55
C ASN A 103 -14.64 -11.65 -7.16
N LYS A 104 -15.45 -10.76 -7.76
CA LYS A 104 -16.90 -10.63 -7.44
C LYS A 104 -17.78 -11.76 -7.99
N ASP A 105 -17.23 -12.73 -8.73
CA ASP A 105 -17.97 -13.92 -9.18
C ASP A 105 -18.17 -14.98 -8.07
N THR A 106 -17.80 -14.65 -6.82
CA THR A 106 -18.05 -15.48 -5.63
C THR A 106 -18.88 -14.69 -4.61
N PRO A 107 -20.06 -15.17 -4.18
CA PRO A 107 -20.90 -14.42 -3.26
C PRO A 107 -20.31 -14.48 -1.85
N SER A 108 -19.75 -13.36 -1.38
CA SER A 108 -19.49 -13.17 0.05
C SER A 108 -19.79 -11.74 0.47
N THR A 109 -20.72 -11.66 1.40
CA THR A 109 -21.21 -10.49 2.12
C THR A 109 -20.08 -9.73 2.83
N ALA A 110 -19.63 -8.61 2.25
CA ALA A 110 -19.14 -7.46 3.01
C ALA A 110 -19.07 -6.24 2.09
N SER A 111 -19.88 -5.23 2.41
CA SER A 111 -19.91 -3.91 1.77
C SER A 111 -18.50 -3.33 1.62
N GLY A 112 -18.09 -3.12 0.36
CA GLY A 112 -16.81 -2.50 0.02
C GLY A 112 -16.85 -1.01 0.32
N ILE A 113 -16.00 -0.57 1.24
CA ILE A 113 -15.64 0.84 1.41
C ILE A 113 -14.83 1.23 0.16
N ASN A 114 -15.46 1.93 -0.79
CA ASN A 114 -14.87 2.27 -2.08
C ASN A 114 -14.29 3.70 -2.12
N THR A 115 -14.50 4.49 -1.07
CA THR A 115 -14.02 5.87 -0.91
C THR A 115 -13.84 6.24 0.57
N LEU A 116 -13.06 7.30 0.86
CA LEU A 116 -12.98 7.90 2.20
C LEU A 116 -14.37 8.35 2.72
N LYS A 117 -15.29 8.69 1.81
CA LYS A 117 -16.70 8.99 2.12
C LYS A 117 -17.44 7.75 2.65
N ASP A 118 -17.21 6.58 2.06
CA ASP A 118 -17.87 5.34 2.48
C ASP A 118 -17.47 4.91 3.89
N PHE A 119 -16.23 5.21 4.32
CA PHE A 119 -15.78 4.94 5.69
C PHE A 119 -16.39 5.91 6.71
N ARG A 120 -16.47 7.21 6.37
CA ARG A 120 -17.14 8.20 7.23
C ARG A 120 -18.62 7.86 7.47
N MET A 121 -19.28 7.26 6.48
CA MET A 121 -20.68 6.83 6.60
C MET A 121 -20.87 5.51 7.36
N SER A 122 -19.85 4.67 7.52
CA SER A 122 -19.98 3.40 8.27
C SER A 122 -19.72 3.55 9.78
N MET A 123 -19.30 4.74 10.23
CA MET A 123 -18.96 5.07 11.62
C MET A 123 -19.94 6.06 12.26
N ALA A 124 -20.98 6.46 11.52
CA ALA A 124 -22.10 7.29 11.98
C ALA A 124 -23.36 6.41 12.11
#